data_AF-A0A0F5P7S2-F1
#
_entry.id   AF-A0A0F5P7S2-F1
#
_cell.length_a   1.000
_cell.length_b   1.000
_cell.length_c   1.000
_cell.angle_alpha   90.00
_cell.angle_beta   90.00
_cell.angle_gamma   90.00
#
_symmetry.space_group_name_H-M   'P 1'
#
loop_
_entity.id
_entity.type
_entity.pdbx_description
1 polymer ?
#
loop_
_entity_poly.entity_id
_entity_poly.type
_entity_poly.pdbx_seq_one_letter_code
_entity_poly.pdbx_strand_id
1 'polypeptide(L)'
;MSYPMITPLPDAPSRSAAPSVFSDSIDALLAALPGMVLEMNAQAAYLDGLAAAVTLNAATAASAAATSASSANAQRWVSGTTYAIDIVTISPITSLSYRRKVAGGGTTDPSADTTNWAPLTAGGDVTLSGSQTLANKTLTDPTITGAIKEDIFAIVDGASVDIDPSNGSIQTWTLGANRTPTASSFQAGESVMLMIADGTAYAVTWSTIGVVWVGGTAPTLPTSGSGIITLWKVGSTVYGSYGGAVA
;
A
#
# COMPACT_ATOMS: atom_id res chain seq x y z
N MET A 1 -0.56 -2.09 -22.46
CA MET A 1 0.31 -1.08 -23.11
C MET A 1 0.20 -1.26 -24.61
N SER A 2 0.09 -0.16 -25.37
CA SER A 2 0.20 -0.23 -26.83
C SER A 2 1.63 -0.57 -27.23
N TYR A 3 1.80 -1.35 -28.30
CA TYR A 3 3.11 -1.71 -28.82
C TYR A 3 3.84 -0.45 -29.35
N PRO A 4 5.04 -0.12 -28.83
CA PRO A 4 5.84 0.97 -29.38
C PRO A 4 6.49 0.53 -30.69
N MET A 5 6.35 1.33 -31.75
CA MET A 5 7.00 1.07 -33.04
C MET A 5 8.36 1.77 -33.09
N ILE A 6 9.33 1.15 -33.75
CA ILE A 6 10.58 1.80 -34.16
C ILE A 6 10.38 2.32 -35.59
N THR A 7 10.60 3.62 -35.78
CA THR A 7 10.56 4.25 -37.09
C THR A 7 11.79 3.82 -37.90
N PRO A 8 11.63 3.37 -39.16
CA PRO A 8 12.75 3.04 -40.01
C PRO A 8 13.70 4.23 -40.20
N LEU A 9 15.01 3.96 -40.20
CA LEU A 9 15.99 5.00 -40.49
C LEU A 9 15.91 5.47 -41.95
N PRO A 10 16.26 6.72 -42.24
CA PRO A 10 16.44 7.21 -43.61
C PRO A 10 17.49 6.42 -44.39
N ASP A 11 17.40 6.47 -45.72
CA ASP A 11 18.33 5.76 -46.61
C ASP A 11 19.80 6.13 -46.34
N ALA A 12 20.67 5.13 -46.44
CA ALA A 12 22.09 5.32 -46.24
C ALA A 12 22.69 6.21 -47.36
N PRO A 13 23.63 7.10 -47.01
CA PRO A 13 24.31 7.95 -47.99
C PRO A 13 25.19 7.10 -48.92
N SER A 14 25.16 7.40 -50.22
CA SER A 14 25.96 6.71 -51.23
C SER A 14 27.10 7.57 -51.73
N ARG A 15 28.32 7.01 -51.75
CA ARG A 15 29.50 7.67 -52.34
C ARG A 15 29.41 7.80 -53.87
N SER A 16 28.46 7.13 -54.50
CA SER A 16 28.15 7.26 -55.92
C SER A 16 27.17 8.40 -56.22
N ALA A 17 26.55 9.00 -55.20
CA ALA A 17 25.66 10.14 -55.34
C ALA A 17 26.44 11.46 -55.47
N ALA A 18 25.76 12.52 -55.91
CA ALA A 18 26.34 13.86 -55.90
C ALA A 18 26.69 14.30 -54.46
N PRO A 19 27.75 15.11 -54.25
CA PRO A 19 28.19 15.51 -52.91
C PRO A 19 27.10 16.14 -52.04
N SER A 20 26.21 16.96 -52.62
CA SER A 20 25.09 17.55 -51.88
C SER A 20 24.09 16.49 -51.39
N VAL A 21 23.75 15.52 -52.24
CA VAL A 21 22.83 14.42 -51.90
C VAL A 21 23.43 13.52 -50.82
N PHE A 22 24.75 13.31 -50.84
CA PHE A 22 25.46 12.60 -49.78
C PHE A 22 25.34 13.33 -48.44
N SER A 23 25.60 14.64 -48.41
CA SER A 23 25.49 15.47 -47.19
C SER A 23 24.08 15.48 -46.64
N ASP A 24 23.06 15.71 -47.49
CA ASP A 24 21.65 15.72 -47.07
C ASP A 24 21.22 14.38 -46.46
N SER A 25 21.69 13.26 -47.02
CA SER A 25 21.39 11.91 -46.52
C SER A 25 22.09 11.61 -45.19
N ILE A 26 23.34 12.10 -45.00
CA ILE A 26 24.04 11.99 -43.72
C ILE A 26 23.32 12.81 -42.64
N ASP A 27 22.92 14.04 -42.94
CA ASP A 27 22.24 14.91 -41.98
C ASP A 27 20.88 14.33 -41.57
N ALA A 28 20.12 13.80 -42.53
CA ALA A 28 18.86 13.11 -42.27
C ALA A 28 19.06 11.87 -41.37
N LEU A 29 20.08 11.05 -41.65
CA LEU A 29 20.39 9.86 -40.85
C LEU A 29 20.79 10.26 -39.42
N LEU A 30 21.67 11.25 -39.26
CA LEU A 30 22.11 11.74 -37.95
C LEU A 30 20.95 12.34 -37.14
N ALA A 31 20.04 13.05 -37.79
CA ALA A 31 18.85 13.61 -37.16
C ALA A 31 17.86 12.55 -36.68
N ALA A 32 17.82 11.37 -37.31
CA ALA A 32 16.92 10.28 -36.94
C ALA A 32 17.40 9.46 -35.71
N LEU A 33 18.71 9.43 -35.43
CA LEU A 33 19.29 8.60 -34.36
C LEU A 33 18.73 8.90 -32.95
N PRO A 34 18.56 10.17 -32.51
CA PRO A 34 17.97 10.45 -31.20
C PRO A 34 16.53 9.93 -31.07
N GLY A 35 15.73 10.02 -32.14
CA GLY A 35 14.37 9.47 -32.19
C GLY A 35 14.37 7.96 -32.02
N MET A 36 15.24 7.27 -32.77
CA MET A 36 15.42 5.81 -32.66
C MET A 36 15.81 5.40 -31.22
N VAL A 37 16.69 6.13 -30.54
CA VAL A 37 17.06 5.83 -29.14
C VAL A 37 15.87 5.93 -28.20
N LEU A 38 15.02 6.95 -28.36
CA LEU A 38 13.79 7.10 -27.55
C LEU A 38 12.82 5.95 -27.80
N GLU A 39 12.61 5.57 -29.06
CA GLU A 39 11.73 4.46 -29.44
C GLU A 39 12.27 3.12 -28.93
N MET A 40 13.59 2.88 -29.01
CA MET A 40 14.25 1.69 -28.45
C MET A 40 14.09 1.61 -26.93
N ASN A 41 14.24 2.72 -26.21
CA ASN A 41 14.01 2.76 -24.76
C ASN A 41 12.54 2.46 -24.42
N ALA A 42 11.60 3.00 -25.19
CA ALA A 42 10.18 2.70 -25.03
C ALA A 42 9.88 1.22 -25.29
N GLN A 43 10.52 0.61 -26.29
CA GLN A 43 10.40 -0.81 -26.58
C GLN A 43 11.00 -1.69 -25.48
N ALA A 44 12.14 -1.31 -24.90
CA ALA A 44 12.71 -2.01 -23.74
C ALA A 44 11.75 -1.99 -22.54
N ALA A 45 11.19 -0.82 -22.20
CA ALA A 45 10.21 -0.69 -21.13
C ALA A 45 8.94 -1.51 -21.39
N TYR A 46 8.47 -1.58 -22.65
CA TYR A 46 7.34 -2.44 -23.03
C TYR A 46 7.64 -3.93 -22.79
N LEU A 47 8.83 -4.39 -23.20
CA LEU A 47 9.26 -5.78 -23.02
C LEU A 47 9.41 -6.14 -21.54
N ASP A 48 9.98 -5.26 -20.72
CA ASP A 48 10.09 -5.45 -19.27
C ASP A 48 8.70 -5.59 -18.63
N GLY A 49 7.76 -4.73 -19.02
CA GLY A 49 6.37 -4.82 -18.58
C GLY A 49 5.68 -6.12 -18.99
N LEU A 50 5.92 -6.59 -20.23
CA LEU A 50 5.38 -7.86 -20.71
C LEU A 50 5.99 -9.06 -19.97
N ALA A 51 7.30 -9.06 -19.71
CA ALA A 51 7.98 -10.11 -18.95
C ALA A 51 7.45 -10.21 -17.52
N ALA A 52 7.21 -9.08 -16.86
CA ALA A 52 6.57 -9.04 -15.55
C ALA A 52 5.14 -9.62 -15.59
N ALA A 53 4.34 -9.23 -16.59
CA ALA A 53 2.98 -9.74 -16.76
C ALA A 53 2.95 -11.26 -17.05
N VAL A 54 3.87 -11.77 -17.87
CA VAL A 54 4.00 -13.20 -18.15
C VAL A 54 4.37 -13.98 -16.88
N THR A 55 5.28 -13.45 -16.07
CA THR A 55 5.66 -14.07 -14.79
C THR A 55 4.47 -14.16 -13.84
N LEU A 56 3.69 -13.07 -13.72
CA LEU A 56 2.47 -13.06 -12.92
C LEU A 56 1.44 -14.06 -13.44
N ASN A 57 1.16 -14.06 -14.75
CA ASN A 57 0.21 -14.98 -15.36
C ASN A 57 0.62 -16.45 -15.18
N ALA A 58 1.92 -16.75 -15.25
CA ALA A 58 2.43 -18.10 -15.00
C ALA A 58 2.18 -18.54 -13.54
N ALA A 59 2.44 -17.65 -12.56
CA ALA A 59 2.16 -17.93 -11.15
C ALA A 59 0.65 -18.13 -10.90
N THR A 60 -0.19 -17.25 -11.45
CA THR A 60 -1.66 -17.36 -11.36
C THR A 60 -2.16 -18.66 -11.99
N ALA A 61 -1.66 -19.02 -13.16
CA ALA A 61 -2.03 -20.26 -13.84
C ALA A 61 -1.62 -21.50 -13.03
N ALA A 62 -0.44 -21.50 -12.40
CA ALA A 62 0.02 -22.60 -11.55
C ALA A 62 -0.88 -22.77 -10.31
N SER A 63 -1.24 -21.67 -9.64
CA SER A 63 -2.16 -21.68 -8.48
C SER A 63 -3.57 -22.14 -8.87
N ALA A 64 -4.09 -21.66 -10.01
CA ALA A 64 -5.39 -22.06 -10.53
C ALA A 64 -5.41 -23.55 -10.89
N ALA A 65 -4.35 -24.08 -11.51
CA ALA A 65 -4.22 -25.49 -11.83
C ALA A 65 -4.19 -26.37 -10.56
N ALA A 66 -3.43 -25.98 -9.54
CA ALA A 66 -3.39 -26.71 -8.26
C ALA A 66 -4.75 -26.74 -7.54
N THR A 67 -5.48 -25.62 -7.59
CA THR A 67 -6.84 -25.51 -7.02
C THR A 67 -7.84 -26.37 -7.80
N SER A 68 -7.76 -26.34 -9.13
CA SER A 68 -8.62 -27.14 -10.01
C SER A 68 -8.36 -28.64 -9.84
N ALA A 69 -7.10 -29.06 -9.72
CA ALA A 69 -6.74 -30.45 -9.47
C ALA A 69 -7.20 -30.96 -8.10
N SER A 70 -7.16 -30.10 -7.06
CA SER A 70 -7.56 -30.48 -5.70
C SER A 70 -9.08 -30.49 -5.49
N SER A 71 -9.83 -29.69 -6.25
CA SER A 71 -11.30 -29.70 -6.25
C SER A 71 -11.91 -30.64 -7.31
N ALA A 72 -11.09 -31.25 -8.15
CA ALA A 72 -11.55 -32.22 -9.13
C ALA A 72 -12.32 -33.36 -8.43
N ASN A 73 -13.57 -33.55 -8.83
CA ASN A 73 -14.50 -34.55 -8.28
C ASN A 73 -15.00 -34.27 -6.85
N ALA A 74 -14.78 -33.08 -6.30
CA ALA A 74 -15.30 -32.70 -4.98
C ALA A 74 -16.84 -32.86 -4.94
N GLN A 75 -17.32 -33.65 -3.99
CA GLN A 75 -18.76 -33.85 -3.78
C GLN A 75 -19.30 -32.79 -2.84
N ARG A 76 -20.62 -32.54 -2.88
CA ARG A 76 -21.29 -31.65 -1.93
C ARG A 76 -21.12 -32.19 -0.50
N TRP A 77 -20.78 -31.32 0.44
CA TRP A 77 -20.72 -31.68 1.85
C TRP A 77 -22.13 -32.01 2.37
N VAL A 78 -22.25 -33.05 3.19
CA VAL A 78 -23.49 -33.56 3.76
C VAL A 78 -23.35 -33.63 5.29
N SER A 79 -24.27 -32.96 5.99
CA SER A 79 -24.30 -32.92 7.45
C SER A 79 -24.38 -34.32 8.06
N GLY A 80 -23.60 -34.56 9.12
CA GLY A 80 -23.52 -35.84 9.83
C GLY A 80 -22.63 -36.90 9.17
N THR A 81 -22.16 -36.67 7.94
CA THR A 81 -21.28 -37.62 7.23
C THR A 81 -19.86 -37.57 7.78
N THR A 82 -19.22 -38.73 7.94
CA THR A 82 -17.81 -38.84 8.31
C THR A 82 -16.93 -38.70 7.08
N TYR A 83 -16.01 -37.74 7.10
CA TYR A 83 -15.06 -37.50 6.03
C TYR A 83 -13.65 -37.89 6.47
N ALA A 84 -12.92 -38.57 5.59
CA ALA A 84 -11.49 -38.81 5.76
C ALA A 84 -10.71 -37.49 5.67
N ILE A 85 -9.51 -37.47 6.24
CA ILE A 85 -8.57 -36.35 6.08
C ILE A 85 -8.26 -36.14 4.58
N ASP A 86 -7.98 -34.90 4.20
CA ASP A 86 -7.65 -34.46 2.83
C ASP A 86 -8.75 -34.60 1.79
N ILE A 87 -9.93 -35.16 2.13
CA ILE A 87 -11.09 -35.11 1.25
C ILE A 87 -11.51 -33.67 1.00
N VAL A 88 -11.85 -33.40 -0.24
CA VAL A 88 -12.39 -32.12 -0.68
C VAL A 88 -13.90 -32.22 -0.87
N THR A 89 -14.61 -31.28 -0.26
CA THR A 89 -16.07 -31.14 -0.40
C THR A 89 -16.47 -29.71 -0.71
N ILE A 90 -17.63 -29.53 -1.33
CA ILE A 90 -18.22 -28.21 -1.61
C ILE A 90 -19.18 -27.85 -0.48
N SER A 91 -18.99 -26.68 0.15
CA SER A 91 -19.92 -26.13 1.15
C SER A 91 -21.27 -25.81 0.50
N PRO A 92 -22.39 -26.33 1.04
CA PRO A 92 -23.73 -25.90 0.63
C PRO A 92 -24.02 -24.41 0.82
N ILE A 93 -23.35 -23.73 1.77
CA ILE A 93 -23.60 -22.32 2.09
C ILE A 93 -22.82 -21.40 1.14
N THR A 94 -21.50 -21.60 0.99
CA THR A 94 -20.65 -20.68 0.23
C THR A 94 -20.39 -21.12 -1.20
N SER A 95 -20.74 -22.35 -1.56
CA SER A 95 -20.39 -22.98 -2.84
C SER A 95 -18.89 -23.06 -3.13
N LEU A 96 -18.05 -22.85 -2.11
CA LEU A 96 -16.60 -23.00 -2.19
C LEU A 96 -16.17 -24.41 -1.81
N SER A 97 -15.00 -24.81 -2.31
CA SER A 97 -14.38 -26.08 -1.96
C SER A 97 -13.59 -25.96 -0.66
N TYR A 98 -13.66 -26.99 0.19
CA TYR A 98 -12.96 -27.08 1.46
C TYR A 98 -12.29 -28.45 1.59
N ARG A 99 -11.06 -28.47 2.10
CA ARG A 99 -10.30 -29.67 2.45
C ARG A 99 -10.48 -30.02 3.92
N ARG A 100 -10.72 -31.29 4.21
CA ARG A 100 -10.77 -31.80 5.59
C ARG A 100 -9.36 -31.86 6.19
N LYS A 101 -9.17 -31.24 7.36
CA LYS A 101 -7.90 -31.21 8.11
C LYS A 101 -7.77 -32.35 9.12
N VAL A 102 -8.88 -32.82 9.67
CA VAL A 102 -8.92 -33.88 10.70
C VAL A 102 -10.04 -34.84 10.35
N ALA A 103 -9.76 -36.14 10.24
CA ALA A 103 -10.80 -37.13 9.92
C ALA A 103 -11.94 -37.10 10.97
N GLY A 104 -13.19 -37.17 10.51
CA GLY A 104 -14.34 -37.20 11.41
C GLY A 104 -15.64 -36.72 10.79
N GLY A 105 -16.73 -36.84 11.57
CA GLY A 105 -18.05 -36.30 11.22
C GLY A 105 -18.27 -34.88 11.73
N GLY A 106 -19.52 -34.44 11.68
CA GLY A 106 -19.98 -33.17 12.24
C GLY A 106 -21.24 -32.66 11.53
N THR A 107 -21.95 -31.75 12.20
CA THR A 107 -23.15 -31.08 11.64
C THR A 107 -22.90 -29.63 11.25
N THR A 108 -21.69 -29.12 11.51
CA THR A 108 -21.27 -27.75 11.16
C THR A 108 -20.69 -27.73 9.75
N ASP A 109 -21.20 -26.82 8.91
CA ASP A 109 -20.75 -26.63 7.53
C ASP A 109 -19.25 -26.29 7.46
N PRO A 110 -18.50 -26.78 6.45
CA PRO A 110 -17.08 -26.46 6.27
C PRO A 110 -16.75 -24.96 6.29
N SER A 111 -17.66 -24.09 5.85
CA SER A 111 -17.46 -22.63 5.87
C SER A 111 -17.49 -22.02 7.27
N ALA A 112 -18.05 -22.73 8.26
CA ALA A 112 -18.18 -22.29 9.65
C ALA A 112 -17.32 -23.12 10.62
N ASP A 113 -16.74 -24.24 10.16
CA ASP A 113 -15.87 -25.11 10.96
C ASP A 113 -14.40 -24.97 10.52
N THR A 114 -13.80 -23.85 10.90
CA THR A 114 -12.38 -23.56 10.66
C THR A 114 -11.44 -24.46 11.45
N THR A 115 -11.93 -25.27 12.38
CA THR A 115 -11.12 -26.22 13.15
C THR A 115 -10.85 -27.48 12.34
N ASN A 116 -11.88 -28.02 11.68
CA ASN A 116 -11.77 -29.29 10.95
C ASN A 116 -11.66 -29.11 9.43
N TRP A 117 -11.94 -27.93 8.89
CA TRP A 117 -11.89 -27.65 7.45
C TRP A 117 -11.01 -26.45 7.11
N ALA A 118 -10.40 -26.49 5.93
CA ALA A 118 -9.66 -25.38 5.34
C ALA A 118 -10.26 -25.05 3.96
N PRO A 119 -10.51 -23.77 3.64
CA PRO A 119 -10.94 -23.39 2.30
C PRO A 119 -9.83 -23.70 1.28
N LEU A 120 -10.23 -24.22 0.12
CA LEU A 120 -9.39 -24.32 -1.07
C LEU A 120 -9.64 -23.08 -1.92
N THR A 121 -9.14 -21.94 -1.46
CA THR A 121 -9.07 -20.73 -2.28
C THR A 121 -7.85 -20.79 -3.17
N ALA A 122 -7.92 -20.18 -4.35
CA ALA A 122 -6.70 -19.75 -5.03
C ALA A 122 -5.93 -18.87 -4.04
N GLY A 123 -4.70 -19.25 -3.70
CA GLY A 123 -3.90 -18.47 -2.76
C GLY A 123 -3.66 -17.08 -3.32
N GLY A 124 -4.16 -16.04 -2.64
CA GLY A 124 -3.69 -14.66 -2.83
C GLY A 124 -4.67 -13.64 -3.41
N ASP A 125 -5.92 -13.95 -3.67
CA ASP A 125 -6.81 -12.99 -4.33
C ASP A 125 -7.25 -11.86 -3.38
N VAL A 126 -6.68 -10.67 -3.59
CA VAL A 126 -7.32 -9.40 -3.25
C VAL A 126 -8.62 -9.34 -4.02
N THR A 127 -9.76 -9.26 -3.33
CA THR A 127 -11.05 -9.11 -4.00
C THR A 127 -11.18 -7.69 -4.56
N LEU A 128 -11.69 -7.54 -5.79
CA LEU A 128 -11.78 -6.24 -6.48
C LEU A 128 -12.70 -5.21 -5.80
N SER A 129 -13.61 -5.66 -4.94
CA SER A 129 -14.63 -4.83 -4.31
C SER A 129 -14.78 -5.04 -2.80
N GLY A 130 -14.01 -5.97 -2.22
CA GLY A 130 -14.07 -6.28 -0.79
C GLY A 130 -12.91 -5.65 -0.03
N SER A 131 -13.17 -5.28 1.22
CA SER A 131 -12.14 -4.81 2.14
C SER A 131 -11.03 -5.86 2.27
N GLN A 132 -9.77 -5.41 2.19
CA GLN A 132 -8.60 -6.25 2.42
C GLN A 132 -7.98 -5.89 3.76
N THR A 133 -7.68 -6.89 4.57
CA THR A 133 -6.91 -6.72 5.82
C THR A 133 -5.55 -7.37 5.67
N LEU A 134 -4.49 -6.55 5.60
CA LEU A 134 -3.11 -7.01 5.43
C LEU A 134 -2.40 -7.14 6.78
N ALA A 135 -2.75 -8.16 7.56
CA ALA A 135 -2.07 -8.44 8.83
C ALA A 135 -0.69 -9.09 8.60
N ASN A 136 0.35 -8.58 9.27
CA ASN A 136 1.72 -9.11 9.24
C ASN A 136 2.30 -9.26 7.82
N LYS A 137 2.02 -8.29 6.93
CA LYS A 137 2.60 -8.21 5.60
C LYS A 137 3.64 -7.08 5.54
N THR A 138 4.65 -7.25 4.69
CA THR A 138 5.62 -6.20 4.36
C THR A 138 5.24 -5.64 3.00
N LEU A 139 4.96 -4.34 2.93
CA LEU A 139 4.80 -3.60 1.68
C LEU A 139 6.08 -2.80 1.45
N THR A 140 6.82 -3.10 0.39
CA THR A 140 8.01 -2.34 -0.01
C THR A 140 7.63 -1.40 -1.14
N ASP A 141 7.77 -0.09 -0.91
CA ASP A 141 7.45 0.98 -1.85
C ASP A 141 6.06 0.85 -2.51
N PRO A 142 4.97 0.76 -1.72
CA PRO A 142 3.64 0.60 -2.27
C PRO A 142 3.26 1.79 -3.15
N THR A 143 2.79 1.52 -4.36
CA THR A 143 2.13 2.55 -5.19
C THR A 143 0.66 2.64 -4.82
N ILE A 144 0.24 3.79 -4.30
CA ILE A 144 -1.17 4.10 -4.04
C ILE A 144 -1.64 5.10 -5.10
N THR A 145 -2.59 4.69 -5.95
CA THR A 145 -3.22 5.60 -6.91
C THR A 145 -4.46 6.23 -6.28
N GLY A 146 -4.49 7.57 -6.23
CA GLY A 146 -5.53 8.34 -5.54
C GLY A 146 -5.03 8.97 -4.26
N ALA A 147 -5.94 9.27 -3.33
CA ALA A 147 -5.61 9.85 -2.03
C ALA A 147 -5.74 8.81 -0.92
N ILE A 148 -4.83 8.88 0.06
CA ILE A 148 -4.99 8.18 1.33
C ILE A 148 -6.05 8.94 2.13
N LYS A 149 -7.06 8.24 2.62
CA LYS A 149 -7.96 8.80 3.62
C LYS A 149 -7.31 8.57 4.98
N GLU A 150 -6.89 9.66 5.61
CA GLU A 150 -6.33 9.65 6.95
C GLU A 150 -7.42 9.38 8.00
N ASP A 151 -7.07 8.60 9.02
CA ASP A 151 -7.93 8.42 10.19
C ASP A 151 -7.75 9.61 11.14
N ILE A 152 -8.90 10.18 11.57
CA ILE A 152 -8.95 11.33 12.46
C ILE A 152 -9.30 10.84 13.86
N PHE A 153 -8.42 11.13 14.81
CA PHE A 153 -8.62 10.79 16.22
C PHE A 153 -8.82 12.05 17.07
N ALA A 154 -9.91 12.10 17.82
CA ALA A 154 -10.14 13.16 18.80
C ALA A 154 -9.54 12.76 20.14
N ILE A 155 -8.45 13.41 20.54
CA ILE A 155 -7.82 13.20 21.84
C ILE A 155 -8.80 13.67 22.93
N VAL A 156 -9.11 12.77 23.84
CA VAL A 156 -9.80 13.12 25.10
C VAL A 156 -8.77 13.71 26.05
N ASP A 157 -8.98 14.96 26.45
CA ASP A 157 -8.04 15.68 27.29
C ASP A 157 -7.88 15.02 28.67
N GLY A 158 -6.63 14.95 29.15
CA GLY A 158 -6.28 14.23 30.36
C GLY A 158 -4.90 14.62 30.90
N ALA A 159 -4.62 14.29 32.17
CA ALA A 159 -3.35 14.61 32.81
C ALA A 159 -2.15 13.94 32.14
N SER A 160 -2.37 12.77 31.55
CA SER A 160 -1.38 12.02 30.79
C SER A 160 -2.04 11.61 29.46
N VAL A 161 -1.66 12.32 28.41
CA VAL A 161 -2.04 12.02 27.02
C VAL A 161 -0.79 11.52 26.32
N ASP A 162 -0.87 10.34 25.70
CA ASP A 162 0.19 9.80 24.84
C ASP A 162 -0.16 10.10 23.38
N ILE A 163 0.72 10.80 22.68
CA ILE A 163 0.58 11.04 21.24
C ILE A 163 1.04 9.78 20.51
N ASP A 164 0.09 9.13 19.84
CA ASP A 164 0.29 7.84 19.17
C ASP A 164 -0.32 7.89 17.76
N PRO A 165 0.49 7.95 16.69
CA PRO A 165 0.02 7.96 15.30
C PRO A 165 -0.89 6.76 14.94
N SER A 166 -0.82 5.65 15.67
CA SER A 166 -1.64 4.46 15.40
C SER A 166 -3.12 4.64 15.74
N ASN A 167 -3.47 5.63 16.57
CA ASN A 167 -4.87 6.01 16.81
C ASN A 167 -5.47 6.79 15.62
N GLY A 168 -4.62 7.43 14.84
CA GLY A 168 -4.96 8.32 13.73
C GLY A 168 -3.78 9.23 13.41
N SER A 169 -3.46 9.36 12.12
CA SER A 169 -2.39 10.22 11.60
C SER A 169 -2.76 11.71 11.68
N ILE A 170 -4.05 12.03 11.83
CA ILE A 170 -4.55 13.36 12.20
C ILE A 170 -5.17 13.27 13.59
N GLN A 171 -4.72 14.09 14.53
CA GLN A 171 -5.29 14.13 15.87
C GLN A 171 -5.73 15.54 16.25
N THR A 172 -6.95 15.65 16.75
CA THR A 172 -7.50 16.91 17.26
C THR A 172 -7.47 16.90 18.78
N TRP A 173 -7.13 18.02 19.39
CA TRP A 173 -7.04 18.11 20.84
C TRP A 173 -7.45 19.50 21.34
N THR A 174 -8.50 19.54 22.16
CA THR A 174 -8.85 20.75 22.91
C THR A 174 -8.32 20.62 24.32
N LEU A 175 -7.47 21.56 24.74
CA LEU A 175 -6.88 21.55 26.08
C LEU A 175 -7.89 22.02 27.15
N GLY A 176 -7.95 21.30 28.27
CA GLY A 176 -8.68 21.69 29.48
C GLY A 176 -7.77 22.12 30.63
N ALA A 177 -6.45 22.09 30.46
CA ALA A 177 -5.44 22.58 31.38
C ALA A 177 -4.09 22.72 30.66
N ASN A 178 -3.06 23.25 31.33
CA ASN A 178 -1.69 23.11 30.86
C ASN A 178 -1.30 21.62 30.81
N ARG A 179 -0.81 21.14 29.67
CA ARG A 179 -0.52 19.70 29.44
C ARG A 179 0.95 19.45 29.16
N THR A 180 1.41 18.26 29.55
CA THR A 180 2.75 17.75 29.22
C THR A 180 2.58 16.33 28.66
N PRO A 181 2.26 16.19 27.36
CA PRO A 181 2.01 14.88 26.76
C PRO A 181 3.26 14.00 26.71
N THR A 182 3.05 12.72 26.50
CA THR A 182 4.07 11.71 26.19
C THR A 182 3.97 11.27 24.73
N ALA A 183 4.97 10.51 24.26
CA ALA A 183 4.99 9.90 22.93
C ALA A 183 5.66 8.51 23.00
N SER A 184 5.24 7.73 23.99
CA SER A 184 5.78 6.40 24.30
C SER A 184 5.44 5.35 23.24
N SER A 185 4.27 5.51 22.60
CA SER A 185 3.81 4.59 21.54
C SER A 185 4.25 5.01 20.13
N PHE A 186 4.78 6.23 19.97
CA PHE A 186 5.22 6.78 18.69
C PHE A 186 6.48 6.04 18.17
N GLN A 187 6.36 5.31 17.06
CA GLN A 187 7.44 4.51 16.48
C GLN A 187 8.31 5.30 15.49
N ALA A 188 9.54 4.83 15.29
CA ALA A 188 10.45 5.41 14.31
C ALA A 188 9.91 5.22 12.88
N GLY A 189 9.93 6.29 12.08
CA GLY A 189 9.38 6.29 10.72
C GLY A 189 7.92 6.74 10.63
N GLU A 190 7.25 6.98 11.76
CA GLU A 190 5.89 7.50 11.79
C GLU A 190 5.86 9.04 11.82
N SER A 191 4.70 9.60 11.50
CA SER A 191 4.38 11.02 11.67
C SER A 191 2.93 11.20 12.07
N VAL A 192 2.63 12.32 12.74
CA VAL A 192 1.27 12.73 13.10
C VAL A 192 1.10 14.23 12.90
N MET A 193 -0.07 14.63 12.40
CA MET A 193 -0.52 16.01 12.40
C MET A 193 -1.45 16.23 13.59
N LEU A 194 -1.09 17.19 14.44
CA LEU A 194 -1.87 17.63 15.58
C LEU A 194 -2.57 18.95 15.26
N MET A 195 -3.86 19.02 15.57
CA MET A 195 -4.64 20.25 15.60
C MET A 195 -5.02 20.54 17.05
N ILE A 196 -4.33 21.50 17.67
CA ILE A 196 -4.49 21.76 19.11
C ILE A 196 -5.17 23.11 19.32
N ALA A 197 -6.36 23.09 19.92
CA ALA A 197 -7.01 24.28 20.47
C ALA A 197 -6.57 24.48 21.92
N ASP A 198 -6.15 25.70 22.26
CA ASP A 198 -5.63 26.05 23.60
C ASP A 198 -6.71 26.09 24.69
N GLY A 199 -7.98 25.98 24.31
CA GLY A 199 -9.15 26.01 25.18
C GLY A 199 -9.38 27.42 25.73
N THR A 200 -8.66 27.77 26.79
CA THR A 200 -8.72 29.08 27.45
C THR A 200 -7.33 29.56 27.84
N ALA A 201 -6.43 29.71 26.85
CA ALA A 201 -5.03 30.10 27.06
C ALA A 201 -4.17 29.05 27.79
N TYR A 202 -4.44 27.77 27.59
CA TYR A 202 -3.57 26.69 28.10
C TYR A 202 -2.40 26.41 27.15
N ALA A 203 -1.28 25.99 27.74
CA ALA A 203 -0.05 25.67 27.01
C ALA A 203 0.24 24.16 27.01
N VAL A 204 0.97 23.71 25.99
CA VAL A 204 1.58 22.38 25.94
C VAL A 204 3.08 22.49 26.21
N THR A 205 3.56 21.77 27.20
CA THR A 205 4.98 21.60 27.49
C THR A 205 5.47 20.29 26.89
N TRP A 206 6.51 20.34 26.06
CA TRP A 206 6.98 19.19 25.28
C TRP A 206 8.17 18.46 25.90
N SER A 207 8.49 18.74 27.18
CA SER A 207 9.70 18.28 27.85
C SER A 207 9.78 16.76 27.98
N THR A 208 8.65 16.08 28.22
CA THR A 208 8.63 14.61 28.34
C THR A 208 8.88 13.89 27.01
N ILE A 209 8.52 14.51 25.88
CA ILE A 209 8.77 13.97 24.54
C ILE A 209 10.19 14.33 24.08
N GLY A 210 10.71 15.49 24.47
CA GLY A 210 12.03 15.97 24.03
C GLY A 210 12.05 16.37 22.56
N VAL A 211 11.00 17.06 22.09
CA VAL A 211 10.84 17.43 20.68
C VAL A 211 11.95 18.38 20.22
N VAL A 212 12.62 18.02 19.13
CA VAL A 212 13.55 18.90 18.40
C VAL A 212 12.77 19.74 17.40
N TRP A 213 12.54 21.00 17.75
CA TRP A 213 11.74 21.90 16.94
C TRP A 213 12.51 22.48 15.76
N VAL A 214 11.86 22.49 14.59
CA VAL A 214 12.27 23.36 13.48
C VAL A 214 12.16 24.81 13.95
N GLY A 215 13.24 25.57 13.83
CA GLY A 215 13.32 26.93 14.39
C GLY A 215 13.78 26.98 15.85
N GLY A 216 14.02 25.83 16.50
CA GLY A 216 14.70 25.71 17.79
C GLY A 216 13.83 25.83 19.04
N THR A 217 12.59 26.31 18.92
CA THR A 217 11.67 26.49 20.07
C THR A 217 10.30 25.90 19.80
N ALA A 218 9.64 25.42 20.86
CA ALA A 218 8.25 25.00 20.79
C ALA A 218 7.34 26.16 20.39
N PRO A 219 6.28 25.93 19.59
CA PRO A 219 5.35 26.97 19.19
C PRO A 219 4.45 27.41 20.35
N THR A 220 4.06 28.68 20.32
CA THR A 220 2.95 29.19 21.13
C THR A 220 1.64 28.88 20.39
N LEU A 221 0.70 28.25 21.08
CA LEU A 221 -0.63 27.97 20.51
C LEU A 221 -1.43 29.26 20.34
N PRO A 222 -2.29 29.35 19.31
CA PRO A 222 -3.19 30.49 19.16
C PRO A 222 -4.27 30.47 20.24
N THR A 223 -4.73 31.65 20.67
CA THR A 223 -5.80 31.79 21.66
C THR A 223 -7.22 31.65 21.09
N SER A 224 -7.31 31.35 19.80
CA SER A 224 -8.53 31.12 19.06
C SER A 224 -8.25 30.13 17.93
N GLY A 225 -9.19 29.22 17.67
CA GLY A 225 -9.02 28.19 16.64
C GLY A 225 -8.03 27.11 17.07
N SER A 226 -7.21 26.60 16.16
CA SER A 226 -6.24 25.53 16.45
C SER A 226 -4.87 25.80 15.86
N GLY A 227 -3.82 25.49 16.63
CA GLY A 227 -2.46 25.41 16.13
C GLY A 227 -2.22 24.09 15.41
N ILE A 228 -1.58 24.15 14.24
CA ILE A 228 -1.24 22.96 13.43
C ILE A 228 0.22 22.61 13.69
N ILE A 229 0.45 21.42 14.24
CA ILE A 229 1.78 20.90 14.56
C ILE A 229 1.97 19.57 13.84
N THR A 230 3.06 19.41 13.10
CA THR A 230 3.47 18.11 12.59
C THR A 230 4.61 17.59 13.44
N LEU A 231 4.46 16.37 13.97
CA LEU A 231 5.53 15.63 14.63
C LEU A 231 5.92 14.42 13.78
N TRP A 232 7.21 14.10 13.72
CA TRP A 232 7.71 12.90 13.06
C TRP A 232 8.90 12.35 13.82
N LYS A 233 9.09 11.04 13.79
CA LYS A 233 10.15 10.38 14.54
C LYS A 233 11.17 9.74 13.61
N VAL A 234 12.44 10.10 13.80
CA VAL A 234 13.58 9.50 13.09
C VAL A 234 14.51 8.87 14.10
N GLY A 235 14.65 7.55 14.05
CA GLY A 235 15.35 6.79 15.09
C GLY A 235 14.70 7.02 16.46
N SER A 236 15.47 7.51 17.42
CA SER A 236 14.98 7.84 18.77
C SER A 236 14.45 9.27 18.92
N THR A 237 14.65 10.13 17.93
CA THR A 237 14.38 11.58 18.06
C THR A 237 13.03 11.94 17.46
N VAL A 238 12.19 12.63 18.23
CA VAL A 238 10.96 13.25 17.74
C VAL A 238 11.29 14.67 17.31
N TYR A 239 10.98 15.00 16.06
CA TYR A 239 11.07 16.33 15.49
C TYR A 239 9.68 16.95 15.41
N GLY A 240 9.62 18.29 15.44
CA GLY A 240 8.37 19.01 15.35
C GLY A 240 8.46 20.26 14.49
N SER A 241 7.39 20.55 13.77
CA SER A 241 7.23 21.79 13.00
C SER A 241 5.86 22.40 13.27
N TYR A 242 5.80 23.72 13.33
CA TYR A 242 4.55 24.46 13.45
C TYR A 242 4.14 24.99 12.08
N GLY A 243 2.96 24.59 11.61
CA GLY A 243 2.40 24.98 10.32
C GLY A 243 1.62 26.30 10.35
N GLY A 244 1.36 26.84 11.54
CA GLY A 244 0.53 28.04 11.72
C GLY A 244 -0.79 27.73 12.44
N ALA A 245 -1.68 28.71 12.45
CA ALA A 245 -3.00 28.61 13.09
C ALA A 245 -4.11 28.57 12.04
N VAL A 246 -5.15 27.78 12.31
CA VAL A 246 -6.45 27.87 11.64
C VAL A 246 -7.42 28.60 12.56
N ALA A 247 -8.15 29.57 12.02
CA ALA A 247 -9.11 30.40 12.75
C ALA A 247 -10.45 29.70 12.94
#